data_AF-A0A0R3T2S9-F1
#
_entry.id   AF-A0A0R3T2S9-F1
#
_cell.length_a   1.000
_cell.length_b   1.000
_cell.length_c   1.000
_cell.angle_alpha   90.00
_cell.angle_beta   90.00
_cell.angle_gamma   90.00
#
_symmetry.space_group_name_H-M   'P 1'
#
loop_
_entity.id
_entity.type
_entity.pdbx_description
1 polymer ?
#
loop_
_entity_poly.entity_id
_entity_poly.type
_entity_poly.pdbx_seq_one_letter_code
_entity_poly.pdbx_strand_id
1 'polypeptide(L)'
;MTRQTVIEGLHRQFNSIRRSRSKWIEVVDKSGKVFTSLVYNLMRELSSFRSDTTEDLWSVDLIPQCSAACHLFLSGDPIGAAHLAAAKRIEDDFSSLENLLGQIQNCVDLVEKSVHCLSALKKLNINLGSSNLDGPVSILVSDSKKRTKHRHDLNSSILPSDHIPWSVIQAESEALLRRLRSDLTLRKEFLRALTQSFATVNSNCISGELSEFQRLSFLWRQSEHLVKWENLLALEEHIEYAFG
;
A
#
# COMPACT_ATOMS: atom_id res chain seq x y z
N MET A 1 -33.05 6.96 16.88
CA MET A 1 -31.61 7.31 16.73
C MET A 1 -31.56 8.76 16.26
N THR A 2 -30.73 9.63 16.81
CA THR A 2 -30.74 11.06 16.43
C THR A 2 -29.76 11.33 15.29
N ARG A 3 -29.96 12.43 14.54
CA ARG A 3 -29.02 12.92 13.51
C ARG A 3 -27.58 12.97 14.05
N GLN A 4 -27.42 13.36 15.31
CA GLN A 4 -26.15 13.39 16.04
C GLN A 4 -25.46 12.01 16.09
N THR A 5 -26.20 10.93 16.34
CA THR A 5 -25.64 9.57 16.38
C THR A 5 -25.10 9.11 15.02
N VAL A 6 -25.73 9.54 13.91
CA VAL A 6 -25.28 9.22 12.55
C VAL A 6 -23.99 9.99 12.23
N ILE A 7 -23.92 11.27 12.61
CA ILE A 7 -22.73 12.13 12.43
C ILE A 7 -21.54 11.58 13.23
N GLU A 8 -21.74 11.24 14.50
CA GLU A 8 -20.71 10.59 15.32
C GLU A 8 -20.25 9.26 14.72
N GLY A 9 -21.18 8.48 14.18
CA GLY A 9 -20.89 7.23 13.47
C GLY A 9 -19.99 7.47 12.25
N LEU A 10 -20.31 8.47 11.42
CA LEU A 10 -19.51 8.87 10.26
C LEU A 10 -18.10 9.28 10.67
N HIS A 11 -17.94 10.19 11.65
CA HIS A 11 -16.62 10.62 12.13
C HIS A 11 -15.79 9.45 12.65
N ARG A 12 -16.39 8.49 13.35
CA ARG A 12 -15.67 7.29 13.80
C ARG A 12 -15.14 6.47 12.63
N GLN A 13 -15.94 6.29 11.58
CA GLN A 13 -15.51 5.52 10.41
C GLN A 13 -14.43 6.26 9.60
N PHE A 14 -14.58 7.55 9.34
CA PHE A 14 -13.54 8.30 8.64
C PHE A 14 -12.22 8.34 9.43
N ASN A 15 -12.27 8.52 10.74
CA ASN A 15 -11.09 8.42 11.59
C ASN A 15 -10.43 7.04 11.54
N SER A 16 -11.22 5.96 11.48
CA SER A 16 -10.70 4.59 11.31
C SER A 16 -9.95 4.45 9.97
N ILE A 17 -10.53 4.97 8.89
CA ILE A 17 -9.93 4.96 7.55
C ILE A 17 -8.65 5.80 7.52
N ARG A 18 -8.66 7.00 8.13
CA ARG A 18 -7.50 7.88 8.24
C ARG A 18 -6.34 7.23 9.01
N ARG A 19 -6.62 6.55 10.12
CA ARG A 19 -5.59 5.80 10.86
C ARG A 19 -5.02 4.64 10.02
N SER A 20 -5.87 3.99 9.22
CA SER A 20 -5.45 2.92 8.32
C SER A 20 -4.54 3.45 7.20
N ARG A 21 -4.77 4.66 6.69
CA ARG A 21 -3.88 5.33 5.73
C ARG A 21 -2.46 5.48 6.26
N SER A 22 -2.29 6.00 7.47
CA SER A 22 -0.93 6.21 8.01
C SER A 22 -0.17 4.90 8.15
N LYS A 23 -0.83 3.85 8.66
CA LYS A 23 -0.26 2.50 8.74
C LYS A 23 0.07 1.93 7.36
N TRP A 24 -0.84 2.08 6.41
CA TRP A 24 -0.64 1.66 5.03
C TRP A 24 0.61 2.27 4.43
N ILE A 25 0.76 3.59 4.51
CA ILE A 25 1.92 4.31 3.95
C ILE A 25 3.23 3.80 4.58
N GLU A 26 3.26 3.66 5.91
CA GLU A 26 4.44 3.17 6.62
C GLU A 26 4.84 1.74 6.20
N VAL A 27 3.86 0.83 6.15
CA VAL A 27 4.10 -0.57 5.80
C VAL A 27 4.49 -0.71 4.32
N VAL A 28 3.89 0.09 3.43
CA VAL A 28 4.25 0.14 2.01
C VAL A 28 5.68 0.62 1.81
N ASP A 29 6.10 1.72 2.46
CA ASP A 29 7.49 2.22 2.40
C ASP A 29 8.49 1.16 2.89
N LYS A 30 8.20 0.53 4.03
CA LYS A 30 9.03 -0.58 4.56
C LYS A 30 9.09 -1.73 3.57
N SER A 31 7.98 -2.11 2.96
CA SER A 31 7.94 -3.18 1.96
C SER A 31 8.78 -2.86 0.73
N GLY A 32 8.78 -1.60 0.26
CA GLY A 32 9.63 -1.17 -0.86
C GLY A 32 11.13 -1.30 -0.57
N LYS A 33 11.54 -0.98 0.67
CA LYS A 33 12.95 -1.12 1.10
C LYS A 33 13.39 -2.59 1.13
N VAL A 34 12.59 -3.46 1.74
CA VAL A 34 12.88 -4.90 1.81
C VAL A 34 12.87 -5.52 0.42
N PHE A 35 11.88 -5.17 -0.42
CA PHE A 35 11.81 -5.64 -1.80
C PHE A 35 13.05 -5.23 -2.61
N THR A 36 13.49 -3.99 -2.46
CA THR A 36 14.70 -3.50 -3.16
C THR A 36 15.96 -4.26 -2.71
N SER A 37 16.11 -4.50 -1.41
CA SER A 37 17.19 -5.33 -0.85
C SER A 37 17.15 -6.75 -1.43
N LEU A 38 15.96 -7.37 -1.43
CA LEU A 38 15.76 -8.72 -1.96
C LEU A 38 16.15 -8.82 -3.43
N VAL A 39 15.63 -7.92 -4.27
CA VAL A 39 15.94 -7.93 -5.71
C VAL A 39 17.43 -7.71 -5.95
N TYR A 40 18.06 -6.79 -5.23
CA TYR A 40 19.50 -6.56 -5.34
C TYR A 40 20.31 -7.81 -5.00
N ASN A 41 20.01 -8.46 -3.88
CA ASN A 41 20.71 -9.67 -3.46
C ASN A 41 20.49 -10.81 -4.47
N LEU A 42 19.28 -11.00 -4.99
CA LEU A 42 18.98 -12.00 -6.01
C LEU A 42 19.73 -11.74 -7.32
N MET A 43 19.76 -10.50 -7.80
CA MET A 43 20.50 -10.12 -9.01
C MET A 43 22.01 -10.34 -8.83
N ARG A 44 22.54 -10.04 -7.65
CA ARG A 44 23.95 -10.27 -7.33
C ARG A 44 24.30 -11.75 -7.36
N GLU A 45 23.51 -12.60 -6.68
CA GLU A 45 23.76 -14.05 -6.69
C GLU A 45 23.65 -14.62 -8.11
N LEU A 46 22.61 -14.25 -8.86
CA LEU A 46 22.47 -14.66 -10.27
C LEU A 46 23.68 -14.24 -11.13
N SER A 47 24.21 -13.04 -10.90
CA SER A 47 25.38 -12.55 -11.64
C SER A 47 26.65 -13.33 -11.27
N SER A 48 26.83 -13.68 -9.99
CA SER A 48 27.96 -14.51 -9.53
C SER A 48 27.98 -15.91 -10.14
N PHE A 49 26.80 -16.50 -10.41
CA PHE A 49 26.69 -17.79 -11.11
C PHE A 49 26.94 -17.68 -12.63
N ARG A 50 26.81 -16.49 -13.22
CA ARG A 50 26.98 -16.25 -14.67
C ARG A 50 28.40 -15.84 -15.06
N SER A 51 29.20 -15.33 -14.12
CA SER A 51 30.54 -14.86 -14.39
C SER A 51 31.55 -16.02 -14.37
N ASP A 52 32.33 -16.17 -15.45
CA ASP A 52 33.49 -17.08 -15.50
C ASP A 52 34.64 -16.64 -14.59
N THR A 53 34.62 -15.39 -14.12
CA THR A 53 35.53 -14.82 -13.13
C THR A 53 34.78 -14.61 -11.82
N THR A 54 35.01 -15.51 -10.87
CA THR A 54 34.34 -15.58 -9.57
C THR A 54 34.72 -14.44 -8.61
N GLU A 55 35.83 -13.73 -8.82
CA GLU A 55 36.53 -13.03 -7.74
C GLU A 55 35.91 -11.69 -7.25
N ASP A 56 34.95 -11.06 -7.95
CA ASP A 56 34.62 -9.63 -7.72
C ASP A 56 33.20 -9.30 -7.22
N LEU A 57 32.31 -10.27 -6.98
CA LEU A 57 30.88 -9.97 -6.68
C LEU A 57 30.39 -10.35 -5.27
N TRP A 58 31.24 -10.93 -4.42
CA TRP A 58 30.84 -11.35 -3.08
C TRP A 58 30.92 -10.20 -2.07
N SER A 59 29.81 -9.92 -1.36
CA SER A 59 29.81 -8.90 -0.31
C SER A 59 30.12 -9.53 1.04
N VAL A 60 31.38 -9.39 1.45
CA VAL A 60 31.88 -9.78 2.79
C VAL A 60 31.12 -9.04 3.91
N ASP A 61 30.50 -7.90 3.59
CA ASP A 61 29.74 -7.06 4.53
C ASP A 61 28.53 -7.77 5.17
N LEU A 62 28.03 -8.83 4.52
CA LEU A 62 26.93 -9.65 5.04
C LEU A 62 27.42 -10.73 6.02
N ILE A 63 28.69 -11.13 5.96
CA ILE A 63 29.24 -12.23 6.77
C ILE A 63 29.08 -11.97 8.27
N PRO A 64 29.43 -10.78 8.83
CA PRO A 64 29.26 -10.49 10.26
C PRO A 64 27.81 -10.61 10.77
N GLN A 65 26.83 -10.58 9.86
CA GLN A 65 25.40 -10.64 10.19
C GLN A 65 24.89 -12.09 10.30
N CYS A 66 25.71 -13.09 9.92
CA CYS A 66 25.37 -14.50 9.97
C CYS A 66 26.47 -15.28 10.72
N SER A 67 26.16 -15.77 11.92
CA SER A 67 27.13 -16.52 12.74
C SER A 67 27.70 -17.75 12.04
N ALA A 68 26.87 -18.49 11.30
CA ALA A 68 27.30 -19.64 10.51
C ALA A 68 28.26 -19.24 9.38
N ALA A 69 28.02 -18.09 8.73
CA ALA A 69 28.94 -17.55 7.72
C ALA A 69 30.27 -17.12 8.35
N CYS A 70 30.26 -16.49 9.53
CA CYS A 70 31.48 -16.17 10.27
C CYS A 70 32.32 -17.43 10.56
N HIS A 71 31.70 -18.54 10.96
CA HIS A 71 32.40 -19.79 11.21
C HIS A 71 33.03 -20.38 9.94
N LEU A 72 32.33 -20.35 8.81
CA LEU A 72 32.89 -20.77 7.52
C LEU A 72 34.06 -19.89 7.08
N PHE A 73 33.91 -18.57 7.24
CA PHE A 73 34.95 -17.60 6.91
C PHE A 73 36.23 -17.86 7.73
N LEU A 74 36.08 -18.04 9.04
CA LEU A 74 37.20 -18.37 9.95
C LEU A 74 37.82 -19.74 9.68
N SER A 75 37.07 -20.66 9.05
CA SER A 75 37.56 -21.98 8.64
C SER A 75 38.30 -21.97 7.30
N GLY A 76 38.45 -20.80 6.68
CA GLY A 76 39.20 -20.63 5.42
C GLY A 76 38.33 -20.72 4.15
N ASP A 77 37.00 -20.68 4.27
CA ASP A 77 36.09 -20.65 3.12
C ASP A 77 35.31 -19.32 3.04
N PRO A 78 35.94 -18.24 2.53
CA PRO A 78 35.31 -16.93 2.45
C PRO A 78 34.19 -16.88 1.41
N ILE A 79 34.25 -17.72 0.37
CA ILE A 79 33.28 -17.78 -0.72
C ILE A 79 32.00 -18.44 -0.24
N GLY A 80 32.11 -19.63 0.38
CA GLY A 80 30.98 -20.32 0.99
C GLY A 80 30.33 -19.49 2.10
N ALA A 81 31.14 -18.77 2.89
CA ALA A 81 30.63 -17.82 3.88
C ALA A 81 29.80 -16.69 3.26
N ALA A 82 30.27 -16.06 2.19
CA ALA A 82 29.55 -14.98 1.53
C ALA A 82 28.22 -15.46 0.92
N HIS A 83 28.21 -16.61 0.24
CA HIS A 83 26.99 -17.21 -0.30
C HIS A 83 26.00 -17.60 0.81
N LEU A 84 26.48 -18.18 1.91
CA LEU A 84 25.63 -18.51 3.05
C LEU A 84 25.00 -17.25 3.67
N ALA A 85 25.79 -16.18 3.85
CA ALA A 85 25.29 -14.92 4.37
C ALA A 85 24.25 -14.27 3.44
N ALA A 86 24.49 -14.33 2.13
CA ALA A 86 23.56 -13.85 1.10
C ALA A 86 22.24 -14.65 1.09
N ALA A 87 22.34 -15.99 1.08
CA ALA A 87 21.18 -16.87 1.13
C ALA A 87 20.34 -16.60 2.39
N LYS A 88 20.99 -16.47 3.54
CA LYS A 88 20.30 -16.15 4.79
C LYS A 88 19.60 -14.80 4.72
N ARG A 89 20.25 -13.78 4.14
CA ARG A 89 19.65 -12.46 3.96
C ARG A 89 18.42 -12.49 3.04
N ILE A 90 18.49 -13.26 1.94
CA ILE A 90 17.38 -13.45 1.00
C ILE A 90 16.18 -14.09 1.72
N GLU A 91 16.39 -15.15 2.50
CA GLU A 91 15.34 -15.80 3.31
C GLU A 91 14.68 -14.83 4.30
N ASP A 92 15.49 -14.03 4.99
CA ASP A 92 15.01 -13.06 5.97
C ASP A 92 14.21 -11.92 5.29
N ASP A 93 14.63 -11.46 4.12
CA ASP A 93 13.92 -10.45 3.32
C ASP A 93 12.56 -11.01 2.80
N PHE A 94 12.49 -12.27 2.35
CA PHE A 94 11.23 -12.93 1.99
C PHE A 94 10.26 -12.99 3.19
N SER A 95 10.75 -13.48 4.33
CA SER A 95 9.96 -13.59 5.57
C SER A 95 9.44 -12.22 6.03
N SER A 96 10.27 -11.19 5.89
CA SER A 96 9.91 -9.81 6.20
C SER A 96 8.82 -9.28 5.27
N LEU A 97 8.90 -9.55 3.96
CA LEU A 97 7.87 -9.16 3.00
C LEU A 97 6.54 -9.86 3.27
N GLU A 98 6.52 -11.15 3.58
CA GLU A 98 5.30 -11.87 3.93
C GLU A 98 4.60 -11.25 5.14
N ASN A 99 5.35 -10.94 6.19
CA ASN A 99 4.82 -10.26 7.38
C ASN A 99 4.25 -8.88 7.03
N LEU A 100 4.97 -8.08 6.24
CA LEU A 100 4.50 -6.76 5.79
C LEU A 100 3.23 -6.88 4.94
N LEU A 101 3.12 -7.87 4.05
CA LEU A 101 1.89 -8.15 3.30
C LEU A 101 0.71 -8.51 4.21
N GLY A 102 0.97 -9.26 5.30
CA GLY A 102 -0.03 -9.52 6.33
C GLY A 102 -0.52 -8.23 7.02
N GLN A 103 0.39 -7.29 7.29
CA GLN A 103 0.03 -5.99 7.84
C GLN A 103 -0.77 -5.12 6.86
N ILE A 104 -0.43 -5.16 5.57
CA ILE A 104 -1.20 -4.50 4.50
C ILE A 104 -2.62 -5.11 4.43
N GLN A 105 -2.76 -6.44 4.46
CA GLN A 105 -4.06 -7.11 4.51
C GLN A 105 -4.90 -6.65 5.70
N ASN A 106 -4.32 -6.60 6.90
CA ASN A 106 -5.02 -6.11 8.10
C ASN A 106 -5.54 -4.67 7.92
N CYS A 107 -4.79 -3.81 7.22
CA CYS A 107 -5.24 -2.46 6.89
C CYS A 107 -6.43 -2.47 5.92
N VAL A 108 -6.41 -3.32 4.89
CA VAL A 108 -7.56 -3.49 3.97
C VAL A 108 -8.79 -3.94 4.72
N ASP A 109 -8.67 -4.93 5.61
CA ASP A 109 -9.79 -5.49 6.36
C ASP A 109 -10.41 -4.45 7.32
N LEU A 110 -9.59 -3.57 7.90
CA LEU A 110 -10.08 -2.47 8.73
C LEU A 110 -10.88 -1.45 7.90
N VAL A 111 -10.37 -1.07 6.73
CA VAL A 111 -11.08 -0.15 5.83
C VAL A 111 -12.39 -0.79 5.35
N GLU A 112 -12.37 -2.06 4.96
CA GLU A 112 -13.55 -2.82 4.57
C GLU A 112 -14.63 -2.82 5.65
N LYS A 113 -14.26 -3.09 6.90
CA LYS A 113 -15.17 -3.00 8.05
C LYS A 113 -15.78 -1.61 8.16
N SER A 114 -14.97 -0.56 8.03
CA SER A 114 -15.47 0.81 8.05
C SER A 114 -16.42 1.13 6.91
N VAL A 115 -16.13 0.67 5.68
CA VAL A 115 -17.05 0.82 4.53
C VAL A 115 -18.37 0.08 4.76
N HIS A 116 -18.34 -1.13 5.31
CA HIS A 116 -19.56 -1.85 5.67
C HIS A 116 -20.37 -1.13 6.76
N CYS A 117 -19.71 -0.57 7.77
CA CYS A 117 -20.36 0.25 8.79
C CYS A 117 -21.00 1.51 8.20
N LEU A 118 -20.35 2.18 7.23
CA LEU A 118 -20.96 3.29 6.49
C LEU A 118 -22.25 2.83 5.78
N SER A 119 -22.19 1.72 5.03
CA SER A 119 -23.38 1.17 4.37
C SER A 119 -24.51 0.81 5.35
N ALA A 120 -24.19 0.37 6.56
CA ALA A 120 -25.19 0.12 7.62
C ALA A 120 -25.79 1.43 8.16
N LEU A 121 -24.97 2.46 8.40
CA LEU A 121 -25.44 3.78 8.83
C LEU A 121 -26.40 4.40 7.81
N LYS A 122 -26.16 4.21 6.50
CA LYS A 122 -27.09 4.62 5.44
C LYS A 122 -28.48 4.04 5.63
N LYS A 123 -28.56 2.72 5.81
CA LYS A 123 -29.82 1.98 5.92
C LYS A 123 -30.61 2.45 7.12
N LEU A 124 -29.92 2.74 8.23
CA LEU A 124 -30.52 3.31 9.43
C LEU A 124 -31.06 4.73 9.18
N ASN A 125 -30.34 5.58 8.45
CA ASN A 125 -30.80 6.93 8.11
C ASN A 125 -32.03 6.92 7.17
N ILE A 126 -32.07 6.01 6.18
CA ILE A 126 -33.24 5.84 5.31
C ILE A 126 -34.48 5.43 6.13
N ASN A 127 -34.30 4.61 7.16
CA ASN A 127 -35.37 4.15 8.05
C ASN A 127 -35.81 5.20 9.08
N LEU A 128 -35.12 6.34 9.18
CA LEU A 128 -35.43 7.43 10.13
C LEU A 128 -36.47 8.42 9.61
N GLY A 129 -37.11 8.13 8.48
CA GLY A 129 -38.15 8.94 7.89
C GLY A 129 -37.57 10.03 7.00
N SER A 130 -37.50 9.74 5.71
CA SER A 130 -37.36 10.77 4.69
C SER A 130 -38.64 11.60 4.63
N SER A 131 -38.72 12.69 5.38
CA SER A 131 -39.40 13.87 4.86
C SER A 131 -38.34 14.79 4.26
N ASN A 132 -38.34 14.78 2.93
CA ASN A 132 -37.69 15.73 2.02
C ASN A 132 -36.25 15.41 1.54
N LEU A 133 -36.19 15.35 0.20
CA LEU A 133 -35.08 15.72 -0.70
C LEU A 133 -34.13 14.61 -1.16
N ASP A 134 -34.67 13.70 -1.98
CA ASP A 134 -33.94 13.17 -3.14
C ASP A 134 -34.03 14.20 -4.27
N GLY A 135 -33.10 15.15 -4.29
CA GLY A 135 -32.81 16.01 -5.44
C GLY A 135 -31.42 15.67 -5.99
N PRO A 136 -31.23 15.53 -7.31
CA PRO A 136 -29.91 15.23 -7.85
C PRO A 136 -29.05 16.48 -7.75
N VAL A 137 -28.07 16.49 -6.83
CA VAL A 137 -27.01 17.49 -6.84
C VAL A 137 -25.93 17.04 -7.81
N SER A 138 -25.87 17.69 -8.96
CA SER A 138 -24.80 17.56 -9.95
C SER A 138 -23.53 18.20 -9.40
N ILE A 139 -22.72 17.41 -8.70
CA ILE A 139 -21.34 17.82 -8.37
C ILE A 139 -20.50 17.66 -9.64
N LEU A 140 -20.15 18.78 -10.26
CA LEU A 140 -19.12 18.84 -11.30
C LEU A 140 -17.82 18.27 -10.74
N VAL A 141 -17.40 17.13 -11.27
CA VAL A 141 -16.06 16.55 -11.07
C VAL A 141 -15.06 17.59 -11.55
N SER A 142 -14.39 18.26 -10.61
CA SER A 142 -13.43 19.32 -10.94
C SER A 142 -12.13 18.67 -11.41
N ASP A 143 -11.92 18.70 -12.72
CA ASP A 143 -10.63 18.47 -13.34
C ASP A 143 -9.60 19.48 -12.80
N SER A 144 -8.48 18.92 -12.33
CA SER A 144 -7.16 19.55 -12.24
C SER A 144 -6.99 20.84 -13.06
N LYS A 145 -6.86 22.01 -12.38
CA LYS A 145 -5.82 23.03 -12.66
C LYS A 145 -5.84 24.26 -11.73
N LYS A 146 -4.65 24.58 -11.22
CA LYS A 146 -4.08 25.89 -10.86
C LYS A 146 -4.74 26.73 -9.75
N ARG A 147 -4.11 26.67 -8.57
CA ARG A 147 -4.00 27.76 -7.59
C ARG A 147 -3.86 29.13 -8.27
N THR A 148 -4.85 29.99 -8.11
CA THR A 148 -4.66 31.45 -8.13
C THR A 148 -5.43 32.08 -6.97
N LYS A 149 -4.75 32.95 -6.23
CA LYS A 149 -5.28 33.76 -5.14
C LYS A 149 -6.24 34.82 -5.71
N HIS A 150 -7.47 34.90 -5.22
CA HIS A 150 -8.26 36.14 -5.14
C HIS A 150 -9.39 35.95 -4.10
N ARG A 151 -9.27 36.64 -2.96
CA ARG A 151 -10.01 37.84 -2.53
C ARG A 151 -11.45 37.54 -2.08
N HIS A 152 -11.67 37.82 -0.79
CA HIS A 152 -12.96 38.03 -0.16
C HIS A 152 -13.84 38.96 -0.99
N ASP A 153 -15.06 38.52 -1.30
CA ASP A 153 -16.25 39.37 -1.27
C ASP A 153 -17.40 38.56 -0.65
N LEU A 154 -17.88 39.07 0.48
CA LEU A 154 -19.09 38.65 1.17
C LEU A 154 -20.29 39.15 0.37
N ASN A 155 -21.15 38.23 -0.10
CA ASN A 155 -22.61 38.36 -0.26
C ASN A 155 -23.16 37.30 -1.23
N SER A 156 -22.91 36.02 -0.97
CA SER A 156 -23.81 34.96 -1.44
C SER A 156 -24.52 34.39 -0.24
N SER A 157 -25.85 34.47 -0.27
CA SER A 157 -26.75 33.76 0.63
C SER A 157 -26.18 32.36 0.94
N ILE A 158 -25.96 32.09 2.22
CA ILE A 158 -25.63 30.76 2.72
C ILE A 158 -26.91 29.93 2.54
N LEU A 159 -27.10 29.38 1.34
CA LEU A 159 -28.00 28.27 1.11
C LEU A 159 -27.60 27.15 2.07
N PRO A 160 -28.55 26.41 2.66
CA PRO A 160 -28.22 25.32 3.57
C PRO A 160 -27.33 24.35 2.79
N SER A 161 -26.06 24.29 3.20
CA SER A 161 -24.98 23.52 2.61
C SER A 161 -25.47 22.23 1.94
N ASP A 162 -25.24 22.12 0.63
CA ASP A 162 -25.44 20.91 -0.16
C ASP A 162 -24.98 19.70 0.65
N HIS A 163 -25.94 18.90 1.12
CA HIS A 163 -25.64 17.69 1.87
C HIS A 163 -24.90 16.76 0.90
N ILE A 164 -23.67 16.37 1.23
CA ILE A 164 -22.92 15.39 0.43
C ILE A 164 -23.81 14.15 0.29
N PRO A 165 -24.19 13.77 -0.94
CA PRO A 165 -25.06 12.63 -1.12
C PRO A 165 -24.39 11.37 -0.58
N TRP A 166 -25.15 10.53 0.14
CA TRP A 166 -24.61 9.27 0.66
C TRP A 166 -24.06 8.37 -0.46
N SER A 167 -24.62 8.47 -1.67
CA SER A 167 -24.11 7.80 -2.86
C SER A 167 -22.66 8.16 -3.15
N VAL A 168 -22.25 9.41 -2.97
CA VAL A 168 -20.87 9.87 -3.19
C VAL A 168 -19.92 9.30 -2.14
N ILE A 169 -20.30 9.37 -0.86
CA ILE A 169 -19.51 8.80 0.26
C ILE A 169 -19.29 7.30 0.03
N GLN A 170 -20.36 6.59 -0.34
CA GLN A 170 -20.31 5.16 -0.59
C GLN A 170 -19.45 4.83 -1.82
N ALA A 171 -19.62 5.56 -2.93
CA ALA A 171 -18.88 5.32 -4.16
C ALA A 171 -17.36 5.52 -3.97
N GLU A 172 -16.93 6.60 -3.31
CA GLU A 172 -15.51 6.87 -3.06
C GLU A 172 -14.91 5.88 -2.05
N SER A 173 -15.68 5.48 -1.03
CA SER A 173 -15.26 4.46 -0.06
C SER A 173 -15.04 3.10 -0.73
N GLU A 174 -15.97 2.67 -1.58
CA GLU A 174 -15.87 1.43 -2.35
C GLU A 174 -14.74 1.49 -3.40
N ALA A 175 -14.53 2.66 -4.03
CA ALA A 175 -13.42 2.87 -4.96
C ALA A 175 -12.06 2.78 -4.26
N LEU A 176 -11.93 3.38 -3.06
CA LEU A 176 -10.75 3.21 -2.21
C LEU A 176 -10.52 1.72 -1.88
N LEU A 177 -11.55 1.02 -1.41
CA LEU A 177 -11.42 -0.40 -1.06
C LEU A 177 -10.98 -1.26 -2.25
N ARG A 178 -11.52 -1.01 -3.44
CA ARG A 178 -11.09 -1.68 -4.67
C ARG A 178 -9.61 -1.43 -4.99
N ARG A 179 -9.15 -0.19 -4.89
CA ARG A 179 -7.73 0.16 -5.10
C ARG A 179 -6.81 -0.52 -4.09
N LEU A 180 -7.18 -0.52 -2.81
CA LEU A 180 -6.42 -1.19 -1.74
C LEU A 180 -6.29 -2.71 -1.98
N ARG A 181 -7.39 -3.37 -2.34
CA ARG A 181 -7.39 -4.80 -2.68
C ARG A 181 -6.51 -5.09 -3.90
N SER A 182 -6.61 -4.26 -4.93
CA SER A 182 -5.80 -4.40 -6.14
C SER A 182 -4.31 -4.30 -5.86
N ASP A 183 -3.89 -3.31 -5.06
CA ASP A 183 -2.48 -3.15 -4.67
C ASP A 183 -2.00 -4.37 -3.86
N LEU A 184 -2.78 -4.83 -2.88
CA LEU A 184 -2.45 -6.00 -2.09
C LEU A 184 -2.29 -7.27 -2.95
N THR A 185 -3.20 -7.52 -3.88
CA THR A 185 -3.10 -8.65 -4.82
C THR A 185 -1.82 -8.53 -5.64
N LEU A 186 -1.57 -7.35 -6.21
CA LEU A 186 -0.41 -7.11 -7.05
C LEU A 186 0.92 -7.32 -6.29
N ARG A 187 1.04 -6.87 -5.04
CA ARG A 187 2.24 -7.15 -4.23
C ARG A 187 2.41 -8.63 -3.88
N LYS A 188 1.31 -9.35 -3.63
CA LYS A 188 1.35 -10.83 -3.43
C LYS A 188 1.83 -11.54 -4.71
N GLU A 189 1.36 -11.11 -5.87
CA GLU A 189 1.83 -11.65 -7.16
C GLU A 189 3.31 -11.35 -7.41
N PHE A 190 3.79 -10.16 -7.08
CA PHE A 190 5.21 -9.82 -7.20
C PHE A 190 6.09 -10.68 -6.28
N LEU A 191 5.66 -10.91 -5.04
CA LEU A 191 6.38 -11.80 -4.14
C LEU A 191 6.44 -13.23 -4.71
N ARG A 192 5.31 -13.74 -5.22
CA ARG A 192 5.26 -15.06 -5.85
C ARG A 192 6.18 -15.17 -7.06
N ALA A 193 6.20 -14.15 -7.92
CA ALA A 193 7.09 -14.10 -9.07
C ALA A 193 8.56 -14.15 -8.63
N LEU A 194 8.93 -13.39 -7.59
CA LEU A 194 10.30 -13.44 -7.03
C LEU A 194 10.65 -14.81 -6.44
N THR A 195 9.73 -15.47 -5.74
CA THR A 195 9.97 -16.82 -5.22
C THR A 195 10.24 -17.83 -6.34
N GLN A 196 9.50 -17.73 -7.44
CA GLN A 196 9.72 -18.57 -8.63
C GLN A 196 11.10 -18.29 -9.25
N SER A 197 11.49 -17.02 -9.39
CA SER A 197 12.82 -16.63 -9.88
C SER A 197 13.95 -17.08 -8.94
N PHE A 198 13.74 -17.10 -7.63
CA PHE A 198 14.73 -17.62 -6.68
C PHE A 198 14.90 -19.15 -6.83
N ALA A 199 13.80 -19.89 -6.96
CA ALA A 199 13.86 -21.34 -7.16
C ALA A 199 14.59 -21.73 -8.46
N THR A 200 14.49 -20.92 -9.51
CA THR A 200 15.26 -21.13 -10.74
C THR A 200 16.74 -20.82 -10.56
N VAL A 201 17.11 -19.75 -9.85
CA VAL A 201 18.52 -19.46 -9.50
C VAL A 201 19.15 -20.62 -8.72
N ASN A 202 18.42 -21.19 -7.77
CA ASN A 202 18.94 -22.22 -6.87
C ASN A 202 19.04 -23.63 -7.51
N SER A 203 18.42 -23.85 -8.67
CA SER A 203 18.36 -25.17 -9.33
C SER A 203 19.44 -25.41 -10.40
N ASN A 204 20.54 -24.64 -10.37
CA ASN A 204 21.60 -24.63 -11.41
C ASN A 204 21.07 -24.34 -12.83
N CYS A 205 19.82 -23.89 -12.97
CA CYS A 205 19.23 -23.52 -14.24
C CYS A 205 19.39 -22.01 -14.41
N ILE A 206 20.40 -21.58 -15.18
CA ILE A 206 20.80 -20.17 -15.39
C ILE A 206 19.78 -19.42 -16.28
N SER A 207 18.48 -19.66 -16.08
CA SER A 207 17.39 -19.20 -16.94
C SER A 207 16.86 -17.81 -16.56
N GLY A 208 17.06 -17.33 -15.33
CA GLY A 208 16.52 -16.03 -14.91
C GLY A 208 17.19 -14.86 -15.64
N GLU A 209 16.44 -14.02 -16.37
CA GLU A 209 17.02 -12.84 -17.02
C GLU A 209 17.10 -11.66 -16.04
N LEU A 210 18.25 -10.96 -16.00
CA LEU A 210 18.40 -9.72 -15.22
C LEU A 210 17.33 -8.66 -15.59
N SER A 211 16.81 -8.72 -16.82
CA SER A 211 15.72 -7.89 -17.34
C SER A 211 14.42 -8.07 -16.55
N GLU A 212 14.13 -9.29 -16.05
CA GLU A 212 12.92 -9.61 -15.28
C GLU A 212 12.93 -8.91 -13.92
N PHE A 213 14.05 -8.94 -13.23
CA PHE A 213 14.23 -8.27 -11.94
C PHE A 213 14.13 -6.73 -12.05
N GLN A 214 14.66 -6.17 -13.13
CA GLN A 214 14.51 -4.74 -13.44
C GLN A 214 13.04 -4.38 -13.71
N ARG A 215 12.34 -5.20 -14.49
CA ARG A 215 10.91 -5.02 -14.76
C ARG A 215 10.08 -5.12 -13.48
N LEU A 216 10.34 -6.12 -12.63
CA LEU A 216 9.66 -6.28 -11.35
C LEU A 216 9.91 -5.07 -10.43
N SER A 217 11.13 -4.56 -10.39
CA SER A 217 11.48 -3.34 -9.63
C SER A 217 10.72 -2.12 -10.13
N PHE A 218 10.63 -1.95 -11.45
CA PHE A 218 9.86 -0.86 -12.04
C PHE A 218 8.37 -0.97 -11.67
N LEU A 219 7.78 -2.15 -11.86
CA LEU A 219 6.36 -2.39 -11.58
C LEU A 219 6.03 -2.23 -10.09
N TRP A 220 6.94 -2.64 -9.19
CA TRP A 220 6.79 -2.42 -7.75
C TRP A 220 6.72 -0.93 -7.41
N ARG A 221 7.60 -0.09 -7.97
CA ARG A 221 7.54 1.37 -7.74
C ARG A 221 6.23 1.98 -8.25
N GLN A 222 5.72 1.51 -9.38
CA GLN A 222 4.42 1.97 -9.88
C GLN A 222 3.27 1.59 -8.94
N SER A 223 3.38 0.48 -8.21
CA SER A 223 2.35 0.03 -7.28
C SER A 223 2.14 1.00 -6.11
N GLU A 224 3.20 1.65 -5.64
CA GLU A 224 3.15 2.63 -4.54
C GLU A 224 2.21 3.81 -4.84
N HIS A 225 1.93 4.09 -6.11
CA HIS A 225 1.07 5.17 -6.56
C HIS A 225 -0.38 4.76 -6.88
N LEU A 226 -0.74 3.48 -6.71
CA LEU A 226 -2.07 2.98 -7.08
C LEU A 226 -3.18 3.46 -6.14
N VAL A 227 -2.86 3.68 -4.87
CA VAL A 227 -3.84 4.01 -3.84
C VAL A 227 -3.94 5.51 -3.65
N LYS A 228 -5.15 6.01 -3.82
CA LYS A 228 -5.50 7.43 -3.71
C LYS A 228 -6.51 7.63 -2.59
N TRP A 229 -6.12 8.43 -1.60
CA TRP A 229 -6.91 8.70 -0.40
C TRP A 229 -7.59 10.08 -0.46
N GLU A 230 -7.09 10.97 -1.33
CA GLU A 230 -7.43 12.38 -1.40
C GLU A 230 -8.93 12.64 -1.57
N ASN A 231 -9.62 11.89 -2.43
CA ASN A 231 -11.05 12.06 -2.66
C ASN A 231 -11.87 11.81 -1.39
N LEU A 232 -11.53 10.76 -0.64
CA LEU A 232 -12.27 10.40 0.56
C LEU A 232 -12.00 11.35 1.72
N LEU A 233 -10.76 11.86 1.83
CA LEU A 233 -10.40 12.84 2.85
C LEU A 233 -11.02 14.21 2.58
N ALA A 234 -11.12 14.63 1.33
CA ALA A 234 -11.86 15.83 0.97
C ALA A 234 -13.33 15.73 1.38
N LEU A 235 -13.95 14.54 1.22
CA LEU A 235 -15.33 14.31 1.68
C LEU A 235 -15.46 14.38 3.22
N GLU A 236 -14.48 13.88 3.97
CA GLU A 236 -14.45 14.01 5.44
C GLU A 236 -14.41 15.49 5.87
N GLU A 237 -13.52 16.29 5.28
CA GLU A 237 -13.38 17.73 5.57
C GLU A 237 -14.68 18.51 5.26
N HIS A 238 -15.35 18.18 4.16
CA HIS A 238 -16.63 18.78 3.82
C HIS A 238 -17.75 18.42 4.81
N ILE A 239 -17.75 17.20 5.36
CA ILE A 239 -18.71 16.78 6.39
C ILE A 239 -18.43 17.55 7.69
N GLU A 240 -17.17 17.68 8.11
CA GLU A 240 -16.80 18.48 9.28
C GLU A 240 -17.27 19.94 9.16
N TYR A 241 -17.08 20.56 8.00
CA TYR A 241 -17.51 21.94 7.75
C TYR A 241 -19.04 22.11 7.68
N ALA A 242 -19.78 21.12 7.20
CA ALA A 242 -21.23 21.21 7.05
C ALA A 242 -22.00 21.00 8.38
N PHE A 243 -21.34 20.42 9.40
CA PHE A 243 -21.99 20.04 10.67
C PHE A 243 -21.33 20.63 11.93
N GLY A 244 -20.19 21.32 11.81
CA GLY A 244 -19.50 22.04 12.89
C GLY A 244 -19.79 23.53 12.87
#